data_AF-A0A9X1N9W7-F1
#
_entry.id   AF-A0A9X1N9W7-F1
#
_cell.length_a   1.000
_cell.length_b   1.000
_cell.length_c   1.000
_cell.angle_alpha   90.00
_cell.angle_beta   90.00
_cell.angle_gamma   90.00
#
_symmetry.space_group_name_H-M   'P 1'
#
loop_
_entity.id
_entity.type
_entity.pdbx_description
1 polymer ?
#
loop_
_entity_poly.entity_id
_entity_poly.type
_entity_poly.pdbx_seq_one_letter_code
_entity_poly.pdbx_strand_id
1 'polypeptide(L)' 'MSTTRWPGLFAAGDAATTVPPSMAAAVASGHLAGAGAAVRLAAGY' A
#
# COMPACT_ATOMS: atom_id res chain seq x y z
N MET A 1 5.74 1.72 4.44
CA MET A 1 4.33 1.70 4.89
C MET A 1 3.54 2.54 3.91
N SER A 2 2.77 1.94 3.01
CA SER A 2 2.07 2.64 1.91
C SER A 2 0.68 3.13 2.32
N THR A 3 0.66 3.93 3.39
CA THR A 3 -0.55 4.56 3.90
C THR A 3 -0.72 5.92 3.24
N THR A 4 -1.93 6.23 2.79
CA THR A 4 -2.24 7.59 2.35
C THR A 4 -2.45 8.52 3.55
N ARG A 5 -2.71 9.81 3.28
CA ARG A 5 -3.12 10.78 4.32
C ARG A 5 -4.47 10.46 4.98
N TRP A 6 -5.23 9.54 4.41
CA TRP A 6 -6.53 9.14 4.92
C TRP A 6 -6.40 7.83 5.71
N PRO A 7 -6.81 7.80 6.99
CA PRO A 7 -6.80 6.57 7.78
C PRO A 7 -7.65 5.49 7.10
N GLY A 8 -7.05 4.34 6.83
CA GLY A 8 -7.71 3.16 6.26
C GLY A 8 -7.55 3.05 4.75
N LEU A 9 -7.06 4.10 4.10
CA LEU A 9 -6.82 4.13 2.67
C LEU A 9 -5.35 3.81 2.38
N PHE A 10 -5.15 2.70 1.67
CA PHE A 10 -3.85 2.23 1.20
C PHE A 10 -3.78 2.40 -0.32
N ALA A 11 -2.60 2.73 -0.82
CA ALA A 11 -2.33 2.84 -2.24
C ALA A 11 -1.13 1.97 -2.61
N ALA A 12 -1.11 1.46 -3.85
CA ALA A 12 -0.01 0.68 -4.40
C ALA A 12 0.28 1.04 -5.85
N GLY A 13 1.46 0.66 -6.33
CA GLY A 13 1.92 0.89 -7.69
C GLY A 13 2.22 2.36 -7.97
N ASP A 14 2.11 2.71 -9.25
CA ASP A 14 2.50 4.02 -9.77
C ASP A 14 1.69 5.17 -9.16
N ALA A 15 0.47 4.89 -8.70
CA ALA A 15 -0.37 5.86 -7.99
C ALA A 15 0.11 6.16 -6.56
N ALA A 16 0.97 5.31 -5.99
CA ALA A 16 1.37 5.37 -4.60
C ALA A 16 2.85 5.73 -4.39
N THR A 17 3.66 5.70 -5.44
CA THR A 17 5.11 5.88 -5.33
C THR A 17 5.62 6.88 -6.36
N THR A 18 6.64 7.66 -5.99
CA THR A 18 7.41 8.49 -6.92
C THR A 18 8.51 7.71 -7.63
N VAL A 19 8.58 6.39 -7.41
CA VAL A 19 9.52 5.48 -8.08
C VAL A 19 9.07 5.32 -9.53
N PRO A 20 9.99 5.28 -10.51
CA PRO A 20 9.63 5.04 -11.90
C PRO A 20 8.76 3.80 -12.06
N PRO A 21 7.73 3.87 -12.93
CA PRO A 21 6.74 2.82 -13.04
C PRO A 21 7.40 1.51 -13.49
N SER A 22 7.23 0.47 -12.69
CA SER A 22 7.73 -0.87 -12.99
C SER A 22 6.87 -1.93 -12.33
N MET A 23 6.80 -3.10 -12.98
CA MET A 23 6.01 -4.21 -12.46
C MET A 23 6.50 -4.68 -11.09
N ALA A 24 7.82 -4.67 -10.88
CA ALA A 24 8.43 -5.02 -9.60
C ALA A 24 8.03 -4.05 -8.48
N ALA A 25 8.04 -2.73 -8.76
CA ALA A 25 7.59 -1.72 -7.80
C ALA A 25 6.10 -1.86 -7.47
N ALA A 26 5.26 -2.17 -8.47
CA ALA A 26 3.84 -2.40 -8.27
C ALA A 26 3.56 -3.64 -7.39
N VAL A 27 4.25 -4.75 -7.62
CA VAL A 27 4.09 -5.98 -6.82
C VAL A 27 4.57 -5.76 -5.39
N ALA A 28 5.75 -5.16 -5.19
CA ALA A 28 6.29 -4.91 -3.86
C ALA A 28 5.42 -3.94 -3.04
N SER A 29 4.99 -2.83 -3.65
CA SER A 29 4.12 -1.86 -2.99
C SER A 29 2.72 -2.42 -2.74
N GLY A 30 2.19 -3.25 -3.64
CA GLY A 30 0.93 -3.97 -3.46
C GLY A 30 0.97 -4.94 -2.28
N HIS A 31 2.06 -5.70 -2.14
CA HIS A 31 2.26 -6.59 -1.00
C HIS A 31 2.27 -5.82 0.33
N LEU A 32 2.99 -4.69 0.40
CA LEU A 32 3.05 -3.86 1.59
C LEU A 32 1.71 -3.18 1.92
N ALA A 33 0.97 -2.71 0.89
CA ALA A 33 -0.35 -2.12 1.04
C ALA A 33 -1.35 -3.15 1.59
N GLY A 34 -1.37 -4.35 1.02
CA GLY A 34 -2.22 -5.46 1.45
C GLY A 34 -1.90 -5.92 2.86
N ALA A 35 -0.62 -6.08 3.21
CA ALA A 35 -0.20 -6.43 4.56
C ALA A 35 -0.64 -5.37 5.58
N GLY A 36 -0.47 -4.08 5.26
CA GLY A 36 -0.93 -2.98 6.11
C GLY A 36 -2.44 -2.97 6.31
N ALA A 37 -3.22 -3.22 5.24
CA ALA A 37 -4.67 -3.32 5.32
C ALA A 37 -5.12 -4.52 6.15
N ALA A 38 -4.48 -5.68 5.97
CA ALA A 38 -4.80 -6.90 6.73
C ALA A 38 -4.52 -6.74 8.23
N VAL A 39 -3.38 -6.16 8.60
CA VAL A 39 -3.06 -5.87 10.02
C VAL A 39 -4.08 -4.91 10.61
N ARG A 40 -4.48 -3.88 9.87
CA ARG A 40 -5.44 -2.89 10.34
C ARG A 40 -6.83 -3.50 10.57
N LEU A 41 -7.31 -4.31 9.64
CA LEU A 41 -8.55 -5.09 9.77
C LEU A 41 -8.47 -6.06 10.96
N ALA A 42 -7.36 -6.78 11.11
CA ALA A 42 -7.15 -7.70 12.23
C ALA A 42 -7.09 -6.97 13.59
N ALA A 43 -6.63 -5.72 13.61
CA ALA A 43 -6.63 -4.86 14.79
C ALA A 43 -8.02 -4.26 15.10
N GLY A 44 -9.04 -4.52 14.29
CA GLY A 44 -10.42 -4.09 14.54
C GLY A 44 -10.75 -2.66 14.08
N TYR A 45 -9.97 -2.11 13.14
CA TYR A 45 -10.18 -0.78 12.53
C TYR A 45 -10.41 -0.86 11.03
#